data_AF-A0A9E2N5M3-F1
#
_entry.id   AF-A0A9E2N5M3-F1
#
_cell.length_a   1.000
_cell.length_b   1.000
_cell.length_c   1.000
_cell.angle_alpha   90.00
_cell.angle_beta   90.00
_cell.angle_gamma   90.00
#
_symmetry.space_group_name_H-M   'P 1'
#
loop_
_entity.id
_entity.type
_entity.pdbx_description
1 polymer ?
#
loop_
_entity_poly.entity_id
_entity_poly.type
_entity_poly.pdbx_seq_one_letter_code
_entity_poly.pdbx_strand_id
1 'polypeptide(L)'
;MGRKIRLAYGRGWHDLKLDGTRFEPTVFTPVNHEPLADPHRVFSDKAARPSGVSPLAEIARDHSGRTDVVIVTADHTRPVPDWLLVPWIVEALGVGDDQVTVLVGTGTHRASTEAEIERMLGREVMNRFRVVSHDCRDRDGLVRVGQSRCGGTCWLNRLYVEARVRVATGFIEPHFFAGFSGGAKAIVPGVAGLETIYHFHRSELIAHPLTDWGRLDDNPLAALSREMVGLCPPDFIVNVTLNLDKEITDVFVGDHVEAHRQGCRRAEAEATVRAERLFPVVVTTNSGYPLDQNFYQTAKGISAAARIVEPGGAIIAVSECSGGLPNGSEFEAILRKPVSSARLLQEILENTRTWYDQWEVQVILQVLAKARILLFSSLTEDQARAARVEPVASIEQALDDLQRGRGSSPLPLALLPMGPLTIPNPPA
;
A
#
# COMPACT_ATOMS: atom_id res chain seq x y z
N MET A 1 28.78 -19.77 14.87
CA MET A 1 27.52 -19.90 15.65
C MET A 1 26.39 -19.40 14.75
N GLY A 2 25.37 -20.21 14.49
CA GLY A 2 24.33 -19.86 13.51
C GLY A 2 23.43 -18.73 14.00
N ARG A 3 23.07 -17.79 13.12
CA ARG A 3 22.12 -16.71 13.41
C ARG A 3 20.72 -17.17 12.99
N LYS A 4 19.73 -17.02 13.88
CA LYS A 4 18.32 -17.31 13.60
C LYS A 4 17.58 -16.01 13.31
N ILE A 5 16.84 -15.95 12.20
CA ILE A 5 16.12 -14.75 11.76
C ILE A 5 14.68 -15.15 11.46
N ARG A 6 13.73 -14.38 12.00
CA ARG A 6 12.30 -14.59 11.80
C ARG A 6 11.82 -13.81 10.59
N LEU A 7 11.15 -14.50 9.68
CA LEU A 7 10.56 -13.94 8.46
C LEU A 7 9.05 -14.10 8.55
N ALA A 8 8.27 -13.02 8.40
CA ALA A 8 6.82 -13.11 8.38
C ALA A 8 6.35 -14.00 7.20
N TYR A 9 5.45 -14.96 7.47
CA TYR A 9 4.93 -15.90 6.47
C TYR A 9 3.54 -16.38 6.88
N GLY A 10 2.54 -16.05 6.07
CA GLY A 10 1.14 -16.31 6.39
C GLY A 10 0.77 -15.72 7.74
N ARG A 11 0.06 -16.50 8.56
CA ARG A 11 -0.33 -16.08 9.93
C ARG A 11 0.76 -16.29 10.98
N GLY A 12 1.98 -16.63 10.58
CA GLY A 12 3.06 -16.97 11.49
C GLY A 12 4.42 -16.49 11.00
N TRP A 13 5.44 -17.30 11.27
CA TRP A 13 6.83 -16.96 11.02
C TRP A 13 7.57 -18.16 10.44
N HIS A 14 8.43 -17.90 9.46
CA HIS A 14 9.46 -18.81 9.01
C HIS A 14 10.78 -18.49 9.72
N ASP A 15 11.38 -19.50 10.35
CA ASP A 15 12.63 -19.36 11.11
C ASP A 15 13.83 -19.70 10.22
N LEU A 16 14.45 -18.71 9.60
CA LEU A 16 15.64 -18.88 8.76
C LEU A 16 16.89 -19.09 9.61
N LYS A 17 17.65 -20.15 9.32
CA LYS A 17 18.93 -20.44 9.96
C LYS A 17 20.09 -20.12 9.03
N LEU A 18 20.98 -19.22 9.46
CA LEU A 18 22.15 -18.81 8.69
C LEU A 18 23.45 -19.25 9.35
N ASP A 19 24.34 -19.85 8.55
CA ASP A 19 25.72 -20.10 8.93
C ASP A 19 26.57 -18.84 8.72
N GLY A 20 27.02 -18.22 9.82
CA GLY A 20 27.84 -17.01 9.79
C GLY A 20 29.23 -17.17 9.17
N THR A 21 29.68 -18.39 8.85
CA THR A 21 30.90 -18.61 8.06
C THR A 21 30.67 -18.56 6.56
N ARG A 22 29.42 -18.71 6.13
CA ARG A 22 29.01 -18.74 4.72
C ARG A 22 28.24 -17.49 4.31
N PHE A 23 27.56 -16.83 5.24
CA PHE A 23 26.73 -15.67 4.96
C PHE A 23 27.16 -14.46 5.80
N GLU A 24 27.12 -13.29 5.19
CA GLU A 24 27.31 -11.99 5.84
C GLU A 24 25.97 -11.24 5.86
N PRO A 25 25.07 -11.50 6.84
CA PRO A 25 23.71 -10.97 6.83
C PRO A 25 23.63 -9.54 7.38
N THR A 26 23.04 -8.65 6.58
CA THR A 26 22.59 -7.31 6.98
C THR A 26 21.06 -7.32 7.08
N VAL A 27 20.51 -6.96 8.23
CA VAL A 27 19.07 -6.96 8.48
C VAL A 27 18.51 -5.54 8.39
N PHE A 28 17.49 -5.36 7.57
CA PHE A 28 16.78 -4.11 7.35
C PHE A 28 15.40 -4.22 7.97
N THR A 29 15.20 -3.54 9.09
CA THR A 29 13.92 -3.50 9.81
C THR A 29 13.56 -2.05 10.13
N PRO A 30 12.27 -1.67 10.00
CA PRO A 30 11.80 -0.38 10.44
C PRO A 30 11.91 -0.24 11.96
N VAL A 31 11.86 0.99 12.45
CA VAL A 31 11.76 1.28 13.88
C VAL A 31 10.36 0.93 14.35
N ASN A 32 10.25 0.05 15.35
CA ASN A 32 8.99 -0.27 16.01
C ASN A 32 8.77 0.69 17.19
N HIS A 33 7.82 1.62 17.07
CA HIS A 33 7.51 2.57 18.14
C HIS A 33 6.50 2.01 19.13
N GLU A 34 6.61 2.46 20.38
CA GLU A 34 5.58 2.23 21.39
C GLU A 34 4.26 2.89 21.00
N PRO A 35 3.11 2.26 21.29
CA PRO A 35 1.81 2.84 21.02
C PRO A 35 1.56 4.09 21.88
N LEU A 36 0.68 4.97 21.40
CA LEU A 36 0.17 6.06 22.22
C LEU A 36 -0.60 5.50 23.42
N ALA A 37 -0.31 6.02 24.62
CA ALA A 37 -1.00 5.62 25.84
C ALA A 37 -2.50 5.98 25.82
N ASP A 38 -2.86 7.09 25.17
CA ASP A 38 -4.23 7.53 24.99
C ASP A 38 -4.42 8.15 23.59
N PRO A 39 -4.63 7.32 22.56
CA PRO A 39 -4.78 7.81 21.19
C PRO A 39 -6.01 8.71 20.99
N HIS A 40 -7.09 8.50 21.74
CA HIS A 40 -8.31 9.33 21.66
C HIS A 40 -8.04 10.74 22.16
N ARG A 41 -7.37 10.90 23.31
CA ARG A 41 -6.97 12.22 23.80
C ARG A 41 -6.06 12.95 22.82
N VAL A 42 -5.07 12.25 22.25
CA VAL A 42 -4.18 12.84 21.23
C VAL A 42 -4.96 13.27 19.98
N PHE A 43 -5.91 12.46 19.52
CA PHE A 43 -6.83 12.84 18.45
C PHE A 43 -7.61 14.10 18.81
N SER A 44 -8.27 14.15 19.97
CA SER A 44 -9.10 15.27 20.41
C SER A 44 -8.30 16.58 20.53
N ASP A 45 -7.10 16.52 21.12
CA ASP A 45 -6.20 17.66 21.24
C ASP A 45 -5.78 18.21 19.86
N LYS A 46 -5.45 17.32 18.92
CA LYS A 46 -5.07 17.69 17.55
C LYS A 46 -6.28 18.14 16.72
N ALA A 47 -7.45 17.55 16.90
CA ALA A 47 -8.67 17.90 16.17
C ALA A 47 -9.24 19.27 16.61
N ALA A 48 -8.93 19.71 17.84
CA ALA A 48 -9.21 21.06 18.31
C ALA A 48 -8.32 22.14 17.66
N ARG A 49 -7.16 21.74 17.10
CA ARG A 49 -6.19 22.63 16.43
C ARG A 49 -5.59 21.93 15.20
N PRO A 50 -6.43 21.62 14.19
CA PRO A 50 -6.00 20.82 13.05
C PRO A 50 -5.03 21.60 12.15
N SER A 51 -4.23 20.87 11.37
CA SER A 51 -3.27 21.50 10.46
C SER A 51 -3.97 22.05 9.22
N GLY A 52 -3.79 23.33 8.91
CA GLY A 52 -4.20 23.91 7.63
C GLY A 52 -5.71 24.09 7.36
N VAL A 53 -6.60 23.71 8.28
CA VAL A 53 -8.07 23.85 8.16
C VAL A 53 -8.73 24.24 9.48
N SER A 54 -10.04 24.50 9.46
CA SER A 54 -10.83 24.71 10.68
C SER A 54 -11.12 23.40 11.42
N PRO A 55 -11.38 23.42 12.74
CA PRO A 55 -11.88 22.26 13.49
C PRO A 55 -13.14 21.64 12.88
N LEU A 56 -13.31 20.33 13.03
CA LEU A 56 -14.47 19.58 12.50
C LEU A 56 -15.81 20.18 12.92
N ALA A 57 -15.96 20.59 14.18
CA ALA A 57 -17.17 21.23 14.68
C ALA A 57 -17.49 22.57 13.98
N GLU A 58 -16.48 23.32 13.53
CA GLU A 58 -16.68 24.55 12.76
C GLU A 58 -17.08 24.22 11.33
N ILE A 59 -16.38 23.29 10.68
CA ILE A 59 -16.70 22.78 9.34
C ILE A 59 -18.16 22.29 9.29
N ALA A 60 -18.62 21.57 10.32
CA ALA A 60 -19.99 21.08 10.40
C ALA A 60 -21.02 22.22 10.56
N ARG A 61 -20.70 23.28 11.33
CA ARG A 61 -21.61 24.41 11.61
C ARG A 61 -21.77 25.38 10.45
N ASP A 62 -20.72 25.58 9.66
CA ASP A 62 -20.74 26.49 8.49
C ASP A 62 -21.75 26.02 7.42
N HIS A 63 -22.26 24.80 7.56
CA HIS A 63 -23.29 24.21 6.73
C HIS A 63 -24.67 24.31 7.41
N SER A 64 -25.49 25.31 7.03
CA SER A 64 -26.85 25.45 7.56
C SER A 64 -27.78 24.30 7.11
N GLY A 65 -28.32 23.50 8.04
CA GLY A 65 -29.32 22.45 7.77
C GLY A 65 -28.86 21.05 8.24
N ARG A 66 -29.47 19.98 7.71
CA ARG A 66 -28.96 18.61 7.87
C ARG A 66 -27.62 18.50 7.14
N THR A 67 -26.59 18.01 7.83
CA THR A 67 -25.24 17.92 7.27
C THR A 67 -25.01 16.50 6.79
N ASP A 68 -25.16 16.24 5.49
CA ASP A 68 -24.83 14.92 4.94
C ASP A 68 -23.30 14.74 4.96
N VAL A 69 -22.81 13.96 5.93
CA VAL A 69 -21.40 13.67 6.14
C VAL A 69 -21.04 12.35 5.46
N VAL A 70 -19.98 12.35 4.66
CA VAL A 70 -19.35 11.12 4.19
C VAL A 70 -17.96 10.98 4.80
N ILE A 71 -17.74 9.85 5.48
CA ILE A 71 -16.44 9.44 6.00
C ILE A 71 -15.91 8.32 5.11
N VAL A 72 -14.87 8.60 4.34
CA VAL A 72 -14.17 7.62 3.50
C VAL A 72 -13.19 6.84 4.36
N THR A 73 -13.25 5.51 4.29
CA THR A 73 -12.38 4.57 5.01
C THR A 73 -11.70 3.63 4.01
N ALA A 74 -10.54 3.08 4.37
CA ALA A 74 -9.88 2.07 3.55
C ALA A 74 -10.65 0.73 3.55
N ASP A 75 -10.33 -0.17 2.63
CA ASP A 75 -10.96 -1.50 2.58
C ASP A 75 -10.27 -2.57 3.46
N HIS A 76 -10.74 -3.81 3.35
CA HIS A 76 -10.29 -4.97 4.14
C HIS A 76 -8.81 -5.35 3.94
N THR A 77 -8.15 -4.76 2.95
CA THR A 77 -6.72 -4.99 2.70
C THR A 77 -5.83 -4.12 3.59
N ARG A 78 -6.40 -3.17 4.34
CA ARG A 78 -5.67 -2.20 5.15
C ARG A 78 -5.97 -2.35 6.66
N PRO A 79 -4.96 -2.17 7.52
CA PRO A 79 -5.13 -2.28 8.98
C PRO A 79 -5.56 -0.95 9.63
N VAL A 80 -6.42 -0.16 9.00
CA VAL A 80 -6.86 1.12 9.58
C VAL A 80 -7.80 0.84 10.76
N PRO A 81 -7.57 1.42 11.95
CA PRO A 81 -8.41 1.20 13.13
C PRO A 81 -9.70 2.03 13.08
N ASP A 82 -10.48 1.89 12.01
CA ASP A 82 -11.67 2.70 11.76
C ASP A 82 -12.81 2.46 12.76
N TRP A 83 -12.79 1.32 13.47
CA TRP A 83 -13.66 1.09 14.63
C TRP A 83 -13.43 2.10 15.77
N LEU A 84 -12.26 2.76 15.80
CA LEU A 84 -11.97 3.88 16.69
C LEU A 84 -12.16 5.22 16.00
N LEU A 85 -11.58 5.38 14.80
CA LEU A 85 -11.51 6.69 14.13
C LEU A 85 -12.88 7.21 13.74
N VAL A 86 -13.78 6.36 13.24
CA VAL A 86 -15.11 6.80 12.80
C VAL A 86 -15.93 7.37 13.97
N PRO A 87 -16.09 6.69 15.12
CA PRO A 87 -16.74 7.27 16.29
C PRO A 87 -16.12 8.60 16.74
N TRP A 88 -14.79 8.71 16.77
CA TRP A 88 -14.10 9.93 17.21
C TRP A 88 -14.35 11.12 16.27
N ILE A 89 -14.41 10.87 14.95
CA ILE A 89 -14.73 11.90 13.95
C ILE A 89 -16.16 12.38 14.13
N VAL A 90 -17.12 11.48 14.32
CA VAL A 90 -18.53 11.84 14.51
C VAL A 90 -18.72 12.63 15.81
N GLU A 91 -18.03 12.24 16.89
CA GLU A 91 -17.98 12.99 18.14
C GLU A 91 -17.46 14.42 17.91
N ALA A 92 -16.34 14.58 17.20
CA ALA A 92 -15.73 15.88 16.94
C ALA A 92 -16.55 16.76 15.98
N LEU A 93 -17.34 16.16 15.08
CA LEU A 93 -18.29 16.88 14.22
C LEU A 93 -19.52 17.36 14.99
N GLY A 94 -19.95 16.63 16.03
CA GLY A 94 -21.16 16.95 16.79
C GLY A 94 -22.47 16.77 15.99
N VAL A 95 -22.50 15.83 15.04
CA VAL A 95 -23.67 15.53 14.20
C VAL A 95 -24.39 14.26 14.66
N GLY A 96 -25.65 14.10 14.26
CA GLY A 96 -26.41 12.87 14.52
C GLY A 96 -25.94 11.70 13.63
N ASP A 97 -26.00 10.49 14.17
CA ASP A 97 -25.61 9.26 13.46
C ASP A 97 -26.38 9.07 12.12
N ASP A 98 -27.63 9.54 12.04
CA ASP A 98 -28.49 9.48 10.84
C ASP A 98 -28.04 10.40 9.69
N GLN A 99 -27.03 11.23 9.93
CA GLN A 99 -26.45 12.15 8.96
C GLN A 99 -25.12 11.63 8.38
N VAL A 100 -24.62 10.50 8.87
CA VAL A 100 -23.29 9.98 8.54
C VAL A 100 -23.41 8.74 7.64
N THR A 101 -22.69 8.77 6.53
CA THR A 101 -22.42 7.58 5.70
C THR A 101 -20.94 7.26 5.72
N VAL A 102 -20.60 6.03 6.06
CA VAL A 102 -19.25 5.47 5.97
C VAL A 102 -19.08 4.85 4.59
N LEU A 103 -18.19 5.41 3.77
CA LEU A 103 -17.90 4.94 2.41
C LEU A 103 -16.58 4.17 2.40
N VAL A 104 -16.65 2.86 2.19
CA VAL A 104 -15.47 1.99 2.07
C VAL A 104 -14.84 2.18 0.69
N GLY A 105 -13.65 2.76 0.66
CA GLY A 105 -12.84 3.02 -0.54
C GLY A 105 -12.09 1.77 -1.00
N THR A 106 -12.69 1.05 -1.94
CA THR A 106 -12.16 -0.21 -2.51
C THR A 106 -11.16 0.01 -3.65
N GLY A 107 -11.16 1.19 -4.29
CA GLY A 107 -10.46 1.39 -5.55
C GLY A 107 -10.86 0.33 -6.59
N THR A 108 -9.91 -0.49 -7.04
CA THR A 108 -10.18 -1.61 -7.96
C THR A 108 -10.55 -2.90 -7.26
N HIS A 109 -10.39 -3.00 -5.95
CA HIS A 109 -10.64 -4.25 -5.24
C HIS A 109 -12.13 -4.63 -5.26
N ARG A 110 -12.41 -5.90 -5.00
CA ARG A 110 -13.78 -6.35 -4.73
C ARG A 110 -14.34 -5.63 -3.50
N ALA A 111 -15.66 -5.56 -3.42
CA ALA A 111 -16.33 -5.19 -2.18
C ALA A 111 -15.90 -6.11 -1.02
N SER A 112 -15.74 -5.52 0.16
CA SER A 112 -15.55 -6.26 1.40
C SER A 112 -16.81 -7.06 1.72
N THR A 113 -16.64 -8.29 2.19
CA THR A 113 -17.75 -9.09 2.74
C THR A 113 -18.23 -8.50 4.06
N GLU A 114 -19.44 -8.81 4.50
CA GLU A 114 -19.97 -8.34 5.78
C GLU A 114 -19.04 -8.67 6.97
N ALA A 115 -18.49 -9.89 7.01
CA ALA A 115 -17.54 -10.30 8.04
C ALA A 115 -16.18 -9.59 7.96
N GLU A 116 -15.79 -9.08 6.80
CA GLU A 116 -14.61 -8.22 6.65
C GLU A 116 -14.91 -6.80 7.11
N ILE A 117 -16.09 -6.26 6.75
CA ILE A 117 -16.55 -4.95 7.22
C ILE A 117 -16.67 -4.94 8.74
N GLU A 118 -17.21 -5.98 9.37
CA GLU A 118 -17.28 -6.09 10.84
C GLU A 118 -15.89 -6.11 11.47
N ARG A 119 -14.91 -6.75 10.85
CA ARG A 119 -13.51 -6.73 11.32
C ARG A 119 -12.86 -5.35 11.19
N MET A 120 -13.19 -4.60 10.14
CA MET A 120 -12.61 -3.28 9.87
C MET A 120 -13.25 -2.16 10.71
N LEU A 121 -14.57 -2.18 10.83
CA LEU A 121 -15.36 -1.09 11.41
C LEU A 121 -15.87 -1.43 12.81
N GLY A 122 -15.93 -2.70 13.17
CA GLY A 122 -16.58 -3.14 14.40
C GLY A 122 -18.10 -3.07 14.32
N ARG A 123 -18.74 -3.85 15.20
CA ARG A 123 -20.21 -3.95 15.27
C ARG A 123 -20.88 -2.64 15.65
N GLU A 124 -20.21 -1.82 16.46
CA GLU A 124 -20.73 -0.51 16.87
C GLU A 124 -20.93 0.41 15.67
N VAL A 125 -19.90 0.61 14.85
CA VAL A 125 -19.96 1.49 13.66
C VAL A 125 -21.02 0.99 12.68
N MET A 126 -21.07 -0.33 12.43
CA MET A 126 -22.07 -0.92 11.52
C MET A 126 -23.51 -0.76 12.00
N ASN A 127 -23.75 -0.75 13.31
CA ASN A 127 -25.10 -0.58 13.86
C ASN A 127 -25.52 0.89 13.91
N ARG A 128 -24.56 1.82 14.02
CA ARG A 128 -24.81 3.25 14.17
C ARG A 128 -24.93 3.97 12.83
N PHE A 129 -24.10 3.60 11.86
CA PHE A 129 -23.93 4.36 10.62
C PHE A 129 -24.29 3.55 9.39
N ARG A 130 -24.75 4.24 8.34
CA ARG A 130 -24.91 3.62 7.02
C ARG A 130 -23.53 3.32 6.43
N VAL A 131 -23.24 2.05 6.14
CA VAL A 131 -22.00 1.64 5.49
C VAL A 131 -22.26 1.31 4.02
N VAL A 132 -21.47 1.87 3.11
CA VAL A 132 -21.55 1.63 1.66
C VAL A 132 -20.16 1.28 1.14
N SER A 133 -20.06 0.26 0.28
CA SER A 133 -18.80 -0.03 -0.44
C SER A 133 -18.78 0.66 -1.79
N HIS A 134 -17.65 1.29 -2.12
CA HIS A 134 -17.41 1.85 -3.43
C HIS A 134 -17.35 0.76 -4.52
N ASP A 135 -17.84 1.07 -5.71
CA ASP A 135 -17.63 0.29 -6.93
C ASP A 135 -17.14 1.22 -8.05
N CYS A 136 -15.88 1.04 -8.48
CA CYS A 136 -15.28 1.85 -9.53
C CYS A 136 -15.87 1.58 -10.93
N ARG A 137 -16.66 0.52 -11.09
CA ARG A 137 -17.32 0.12 -12.35
C ARG A 137 -18.77 0.62 -12.45
N ASP A 138 -19.39 1.02 -11.34
CA ASP A 138 -20.74 1.58 -11.32
C ASP A 138 -20.74 3.01 -11.89
N ARG A 139 -20.99 3.12 -13.21
CA ARG A 139 -21.02 4.41 -13.91
C ARG A 139 -22.11 5.34 -13.39
N ASP A 140 -23.25 4.78 -12.97
CA ASP A 140 -24.36 5.58 -12.48
C ASP A 140 -24.08 6.09 -11.07
N GLY A 141 -23.23 5.42 -10.30
CA GLY A 141 -22.72 5.85 -8.99
C GLY A 141 -21.52 6.80 -9.02
N LEU A 142 -21.09 7.26 -10.21
CA LEU A 142 -19.92 8.14 -10.38
C LEU A 142 -20.30 9.52 -10.92
N VAL A 143 -19.51 10.53 -10.53
CA VAL A 143 -19.66 11.93 -10.98
C VAL A 143 -18.32 12.43 -11.50
N ARG A 144 -18.34 13.07 -12.68
CA ARG A 144 -17.17 13.75 -13.25
C ARG A 144 -16.94 15.04 -12.48
N VAL A 145 -15.81 15.12 -11.76
CA VAL A 145 -15.43 16.30 -10.96
C VAL A 145 -14.49 17.23 -11.71
N GLY A 146 -13.88 16.78 -12.80
CA GLY A 146 -13.02 17.62 -13.63
C GLY A 146 -12.04 16.83 -14.48
N GLN A 147 -10.91 17.45 -14.80
CA GLN A 147 -9.84 16.88 -15.60
C GLN A 147 -8.49 17.36 -15.06
N SER A 148 -7.51 16.46 -15.01
CA SER A 148 -6.13 16.81 -14.70
C SER A 148 -5.46 17.59 -15.85
N ARG A 149 -4.37 18.30 -15.54
CA ARG A 149 -3.51 19.06 -16.46
C ARG A 149 -2.93 18.18 -17.56
N CYS A 150 -2.66 16.91 -17.28
CA CYS A 150 -2.22 15.93 -18.28
C CYS A 150 -3.39 15.22 -19.00
N GLY A 151 -4.61 15.74 -18.88
CA GLY A 151 -5.76 15.33 -19.70
C GLY A 151 -6.58 14.16 -19.16
N GLY A 152 -6.27 13.61 -17.99
CA GLY A 152 -7.06 12.53 -17.39
C GLY A 152 -8.35 13.02 -16.75
N THR A 153 -9.50 12.51 -17.19
CA THR A 153 -10.81 12.78 -16.57
C THR A 153 -10.87 12.20 -15.16
N CYS A 154 -11.35 13.00 -14.21
CA CYS A 154 -11.52 12.58 -12.83
C CYS A 154 -13.00 12.29 -12.54
N TRP A 155 -13.29 11.03 -12.20
CA TRP A 155 -14.59 10.52 -11.79
C TRP A 155 -14.47 10.03 -10.34
N LEU A 156 -15.36 10.48 -9.47
CA LEU A 156 -15.39 10.08 -8.06
C LEU A 156 -16.79 9.56 -7.70
N ASN A 157 -16.87 8.81 -6.60
CA ASN A 157 -18.14 8.31 -6.08
C ASN A 157 -19.13 9.44 -5.78
N ARG A 158 -20.37 9.29 -6.25
CA ARG A 158 -21.43 10.28 -6.10
C ARG A 158 -21.68 10.66 -4.63
N LEU A 159 -21.72 9.68 -3.72
CA LEU A 159 -21.96 9.96 -2.30
C LEU A 159 -20.91 10.92 -1.75
N TYR A 160 -19.64 10.70 -2.08
CA TYR A 160 -18.55 11.59 -1.67
C TYR A 160 -18.69 12.98 -2.30
N VAL A 161 -18.95 13.05 -3.61
CA VAL A 161 -19.04 14.34 -4.33
C VAL A 161 -20.23 15.18 -3.84
N GLU A 162 -21.38 14.56 -3.57
CA GLU A 162 -22.59 15.23 -3.13
C GLU A 162 -22.61 15.49 -1.62
N ALA A 163 -21.71 14.87 -0.85
CA ALA A 163 -21.60 15.11 0.58
C ALA A 163 -21.29 16.57 0.87
N ARG A 164 -21.87 17.06 1.96
CA ARG A 164 -21.69 18.43 2.42
C ARG A 164 -20.43 18.57 3.28
N VAL A 165 -20.08 17.52 4.01
CA VAL A 165 -18.79 17.39 4.70
C VAL A 165 -18.15 16.07 4.30
N ARG A 166 -16.91 16.12 3.85
CA ARG A 166 -16.13 15.00 3.36
C ARG A 166 -14.94 14.80 4.28
N VAL A 167 -14.92 13.67 4.99
CA VAL A 167 -13.78 13.27 5.83
C VAL A 167 -13.14 12.03 5.23
N ALA A 168 -11.82 11.92 5.27
CA ALA A 168 -11.12 10.70 4.87
C ALA A 168 -10.21 10.18 5.99
N THR A 169 -10.38 8.91 6.34
CA THR A 169 -9.51 8.20 7.26
C THR A 169 -8.42 7.44 6.50
N GLY A 170 -7.39 7.03 7.21
CA GLY A 170 -6.35 6.18 6.63
C GLY A 170 -5.20 5.93 7.59
N PHE A 171 -4.27 5.09 7.14
CA PHE A 171 -2.98 4.94 7.77
C PHE A 171 -1.88 5.28 6.78
N ILE A 172 -0.76 5.76 7.29
CA ILE A 172 0.40 6.18 6.50
C ILE A 172 1.47 5.10 6.63
N GLU A 173 1.73 4.41 5.53
CA GLU A 173 2.83 3.46 5.34
C GLU A 173 3.58 3.79 4.05
N PRO A 174 4.83 3.31 3.89
CA PRO A 174 5.54 3.37 2.62
C PRO A 174 4.75 2.73 1.47
N HIS A 175 4.87 3.31 0.27
CA HIS A 175 4.21 2.80 -0.93
C HIS A 175 5.13 2.87 -2.15
N PHE A 176 5.42 1.70 -2.73
CA PHE A 176 6.33 1.46 -3.87
C PHE A 176 6.27 2.36 -5.11
N PHE A 177 5.17 3.06 -5.32
CA PHE A 177 5.05 4.05 -6.41
C PHE A 177 4.42 5.37 -5.99
N ALA A 178 3.68 5.41 -4.87
CA ALA A 178 2.99 6.63 -4.43
C ALA A 178 3.78 7.41 -3.38
N GLY A 179 4.99 6.96 -3.04
CA GLY A 179 5.75 7.43 -1.89
C GLY A 179 5.19 6.83 -0.60
N PHE A 180 3.97 7.21 -0.24
CA PHE A 180 3.25 6.79 0.96
C PHE A 180 1.76 6.56 0.69
N SER A 181 1.09 5.78 1.55
CA SER A 181 -0.37 5.71 1.64
C SER A 181 -0.96 6.89 2.43
N GLY A 182 -2.28 6.87 2.68
CA GLY A 182 -2.98 7.96 3.36
C GLY A 182 -3.25 9.17 2.47
N GLY A 183 -3.78 10.22 3.07
CA GLY A 183 -4.07 11.50 2.42
C GLY A 183 -4.89 11.34 1.13
N ALA A 184 -4.37 11.92 0.04
CA ALA A 184 -5.01 11.89 -1.28
C ALA A 184 -5.36 10.47 -1.78
N LYS A 185 -4.63 9.45 -1.34
CA LYS A 185 -4.84 8.07 -1.79
C LYS A 185 -6.19 7.48 -1.33
N ALA A 186 -6.75 7.99 -0.23
CA ALA A 186 -8.09 7.63 0.24
C ALA A 186 -9.17 8.03 -0.79
N ILE A 187 -8.91 9.07 -1.59
CA ILE A 187 -9.84 9.55 -2.61
C ILE A 187 -9.47 8.99 -4.00
N VAL A 188 -8.24 9.22 -4.45
CA VAL A 188 -7.73 8.68 -5.72
C VAL A 188 -6.53 7.76 -5.43
N PRO A 189 -6.69 6.43 -5.53
CA PRO A 189 -7.78 5.71 -6.23
C PRO A 189 -8.97 5.28 -5.35
N GLY A 190 -8.96 5.49 -4.03
CA GLY A 190 -9.88 4.81 -3.09
C GLY A 190 -11.38 4.86 -3.44
N VAL A 191 -11.89 6.01 -3.90
CA VAL A 191 -13.30 6.18 -4.32
C VAL A 191 -13.41 6.69 -5.77
N ALA A 192 -12.38 6.44 -6.58
CA ALA A 192 -12.29 6.89 -7.95
C ALA A 192 -12.88 5.89 -8.95
N GLY A 193 -13.49 6.41 -10.01
CA GLY A 193 -13.96 5.60 -11.13
C GLY A 193 -12.81 4.94 -11.91
N LEU A 194 -13.12 3.82 -12.57
CA LEU A 194 -12.11 2.99 -13.22
C LEU A 194 -11.25 3.75 -14.27
N GLU A 195 -11.84 4.68 -15.03
CA GLU A 195 -11.11 5.52 -16.00
C GLU A 195 -10.04 6.38 -15.32
N THR A 196 -10.37 6.97 -14.16
CA THR A 196 -9.44 7.77 -13.37
C THR A 196 -8.32 6.90 -12.82
N ILE A 197 -8.65 5.70 -12.32
CA ILE A 197 -7.66 4.75 -11.82
C ILE A 197 -6.71 4.31 -12.95
N TYR A 198 -7.21 4.02 -14.14
CA TYR A 198 -6.38 3.66 -15.30
C TYR A 198 -5.45 4.78 -15.73
N HIS A 199 -5.94 6.02 -15.75
CA HIS A 199 -5.09 7.16 -16.04
C HIS A 199 -4.00 7.34 -14.98
N PHE A 200 -4.35 7.16 -13.71
CA PHE A 200 -3.45 7.26 -12.56
C PHE A 200 -2.37 6.15 -12.55
N HIS A 201 -2.65 4.98 -13.12
CA HIS A 201 -1.71 3.84 -13.19
C HIS A 201 -1.19 3.55 -14.61
N ARG A 202 -1.16 4.55 -15.50
CA ARG A 202 -0.60 4.40 -16.84
C ARG A 202 0.88 4.03 -16.81
N SER A 203 1.34 3.31 -17.83
CA SER A 203 2.67 2.69 -17.84
C SER A 203 3.80 3.70 -17.73
N GLU A 204 3.67 4.87 -18.37
CA GLU A 204 4.72 5.90 -18.31
C GLU A 204 4.91 6.44 -16.89
N LEU A 205 3.83 6.51 -16.12
CA LEU A 205 3.88 7.03 -14.75
C LEU A 205 4.48 6.00 -13.79
N ILE A 206 4.11 4.72 -13.95
CA ILE A 206 4.69 3.60 -13.19
C ILE A 206 6.17 3.40 -13.53
N ALA A 207 6.57 3.60 -14.79
CA ALA A 207 7.97 3.48 -15.22
C ALA A 207 8.84 4.68 -14.87
N HIS A 208 8.25 5.79 -14.40
CA HIS A 208 8.98 7.03 -14.19
C HIS A 208 10.02 6.87 -13.08
N PRO A 209 11.28 7.29 -13.26
CA PRO A 209 12.36 7.06 -12.30
C PRO A 209 12.17 7.74 -10.93
N LEU A 210 11.28 8.73 -10.84
CA LEU A 210 10.91 9.41 -9.59
C LEU A 210 9.63 8.87 -8.93
N THR A 211 8.94 7.92 -9.57
CA THR A 211 7.79 7.21 -9.01
C THR A 211 8.32 6.06 -8.16
N ASP A 212 8.50 6.31 -6.87
CA ASP A 212 9.30 5.40 -6.03
C ASP A 212 8.90 5.48 -4.54
N TRP A 213 9.42 4.55 -3.73
CA TRP A 213 9.22 4.49 -2.29
C TRP A 213 9.68 5.76 -1.58
N GLY A 214 8.87 6.24 -0.63
CA GLY A 214 9.23 7.39 0.22
C GLY A 214 9.28 8.75 -0.49
N ARG A 215 9.09 8.81 -1.82
CA ARG A 215 9.17 10.05 -2.59
C ARG A 215 7.80 10.70 -2.77
N LEU A 216 7.66 11.95 -2.32
CA LEU A 216 6.42 12.74 -2.46
C LEU A 216 6.56 14.00 -3.31
N ASP A 217 7.65 14.74 -3.12
CA ASP A 217 7.76 16.11 -3.65
C ASP A 217 7.98 16.13 -5.17
N ASP A 218 8.83 15.24 -5.69
CA ASP A 218 9.16 15.12 -7.11
C ASP A 218 8.59 13.85 -7.77
N ASN A 219 7.74 13.12 -7.04
CA ASN A 219 7.06 11.95 -7.56
C ASN A 219 5.85 12.37 -8.42
N PRO A 220 5.87 12.12 -9.75
CA PRO A 220 4.80 12.59 -10.63
C PRO A 220 3.47 11.87 -10.38
N LEU A 221 3.49 10.63 -9.89
CA LEU A 221 2.29 9.90 -9.49
C LEU A 221 1.66 10.53 -8.25
N ALA A 222 2.47 10.86 -7.23
CA ALA A 222 1.99 11.56 -6.04
C ALA A 222 1.47 12.97 -6.38
N ALA A 223 2.12 13.67 -7.31
CA ALA A 223 1.66 14.97 -7.80
C ALA A 223 0.30 14.86 -8.53
N LEU A 224 0.13 13.88 -9.42
CA LEU A 224 -1.13 13.64 -10.11
C LEU A 224 -2.27 13.27 -9.15
N SER A 225 -1.99 12.44 -8.14
CA SER A 225 -2.99 12.12 -7.10
C SER A 225 -3.49 13.39 -6.40
N ARG A 226 -2.57 14.23 -5.90
CA ARG A 226 -2.92 15.50 -5.24
C ARG A 226 -3.71 16.43 -6.16
N GLU A 227 -3.31 16.51 -7.43
CA GLU A 227 -4.00 17.34 -8.42
C GLU A 227 -5.43 16.87 -8.66
N MET A 228 -5.64 15.56 -8.86
CA MET A 228 -6.97 14.99 -9.08
C MET A 228 -7.86 15.11 -7.84
N VAL A 229 -7.31 14.90 -6.65
CA VAL A 229 -8.04 15.11 -5.39
C VAL A 229 -8.39 16.58 -5.20
N GLY A 230 -7.53 17.52 -5.62
CA GLY A 230 -7.81 18.95 -5.57
C GLY A 230 -9.03 19.39 -6.39
N LEU A 231 -9.57 18.55 -7.29
CA LEU A 231 -10.83 18.81 -8.00
C LEU A 231 -12.06 18.63 -7.11
N CYS A 232 -11.96 17.80 -6.06
CA CYS A 232 -13.00 17.58 -5.05
C CYS A 232 -12.33 17.09 -3.75
N PRO A 233 -11.66 18.00 -3.02
CA PRO A 233 -10.84 17.63 -1.86
C PRO A 233 -11.72 17.21 -0.68
N PRO A 234 -11.20 16.38 0.23
CA PRO A 234 -11.86 16.18 1.51
C PRO A 234 -11.68 17.46 2.35
N ASP A 235 -12.67 17.79 3.16
CA ASP A 235 -12.62 18.94 4.07
C ASP A 235 -11.67 18.68 5.25
N PHE A 236 -11.47 17.40 5.58
CA PHE A 236 -10.64 16.98 6.69
C PHE A 236 -10.11 15.56 6.49
N ILE A 237 -8.87 15.30 6.91
CA ILE A 237 -8.34 13.95 7.01
C ILE A 237 -8.04 13.57 8.45
N VAL A 238 -8.13 12.27 8.75
CA VAL A 238 -7.63 11.66 9.98
C VAL A 238 -6.76 10.49 9.59
N ASN A 239 -5.45 10.65 9.70
CA ASN A 239 -4.50 9.60 9.38
C ASN A 239 -3.74 9.16 10.62
N VAL A 240 -3.36 7.88 10.66
CA VAL A 240 -2.55 7.32 11.75
C VAL A 240 -1.28 6.69 11.23
N THR A 241 -0.26 6.62 12.08
CA THR A 241 0.84 5.66 11.94
C THR A 241 0.60 4.50 12.88
N LEU A 242 1.09 3.32 12.52
CA LEU A 242 0.86 2.09 13.28
C LEU A 242 2.18 1.38 13.55
N ASN A 243 2.31 0.77 14.73
CA ASN A 243 3.42 -0.12 15.04
C ASN A 243 3.23 -1.51 14.40
N LEU A 244 4.18 -2.42 14.60
CA LEU A 244 4.12 -3.77 14.03
C LEU A 244 2.95 -4.63 14.57
N ASP A 245 2.42 -4.27 15.74
CA ASP A 245 1.24 -4.88 16.37
C ASP A 245 -0.07 -4.19 15.95
N LYS A 246 0.00 -3.24 15.00
CA LYS A 246 -1.13 -2.46 14.45
C LYS A 246 -1.79 -1.51 15.46
N GLU A 247 -1.04 -1.10 16.47
CA GLU A 247 -1.46 -0.11 17.45
C GLU A 247 -1.07 1.30 17.00
N ILE A 248 -1.87 2.31 17.35
CA ILE A 248 -1.67 3.69 16.92
C ILE A 248 -0.42 4.30 17.59
N THR A 249 0.53 4.75 16.78
CA THR A 249 1.77 5.41 17.24
C THR A 249 1.71 6.92 17.14
N ASP A 250 0.92 7.47 16.21
CA ASP A 250 0.62 8.90 16.12
C ASP A 250 -0.64 9.14 15.28
N VAL A 251 -1.25 10.32 15.43
CA VAL A 251 -2.47 10.77 14.74
C VAL A 251 -2.19 12.10 14.01
N PHE A 252 -2.64 12.25 12.78
CA PHE A 252 -2.44 13.42 11.92
C PHE A 252 -3.79 13.88 11.39
N VAL A 253 -4.17 15.12 11.70
CA VAL A 253 -5.51 15.63 11.39
C VAL A 253 -5.47 17.02 10.76
N GLY A 254 -6.37 17.25 9.80
CA GLY A 254 -6.52 18.54 9.13
C GLY A 254 -6.52 18.45 7.60
N ASP A 255 -5.84 19.39 6.94
CA ASP A 255 -5.71 19.44 5.48
C ASP A 255 -5.05 18.16 4.92
N HIS A 256 -5.59 17.70 3.80
CA HIS A 256 -5.15 16.47 3.14
C HIS A 256 -3.72 16.52 2.58
N VAL A 257 -3.12 17.70 2.40
CA VAL A 257 -1.72 17.86 1.99
C VAL A 257 -0.84 18.11 3.21
N GLU A 258 -1.19 19.07 4.07
CA GLU A 258 -0.35 19.47 5.19
C GLU A 258 -0.28 18.39 6.28
N ALA A 259 -1.43 17.90 6.77
CA ALA A 259 -1.47 16.88 7.81
C ALA A 259 -0.88 15.55 7.29
N HIS A 260 -1.16 15.20 6.03
CA HIS A 260 -0.58 14.02 5.40
C HIS A 260 0.95 14.12 5.32
N ARG A 261 1.50 15.26 4.90
CA ARG A 261 2.95 15.47 4.82
C ARG A 261 3.63 15.36 6.20
N GLN A 262 2.97 15.81 7.27
CA GLN A 262 3.48 15.60 8.63
C GLN A 262 3.59 14.11 8.97
N GLY A 263 2.55 13.33 8.67
CA GLY A 263 2.56 11.89 8.90
C GLY A 263 3.52 11.13 7.99
N CYS A 264 3.71 11.56 6.73
CA CYS A 264 4.71 10.97 5.86
C CYS A 264 6.14 11.19 6.36
N ARG A 265 6.46 12.38 6.90
CA ARG A 265 7.78 12.60 7.54
C ARG A 265 8.00 11.66 8.72
N ARG A 266 6.95 11.39 9.49
CA ARG A 266 7.00 10.42 10.59
C ARG A 266 7.27 9.00 10.04
N ALA A 267 6.44 8.53 9.12
CA ALA A 267 6.58 7.21 8.50
C ALA A 267 7.91 7.02 7.75
N GLU A 268 8.44 8.07 7.13
CA GLU A 268 9.76 8.04 6.48
C GLU A 268 10.88 7.78 7.49
N ALA A 269 10.87 8.51 8.62
CA ALA A 269 11.84 8.34 9.69
C ALA A 269 11.77 6.95 10.34
N GLU A 270 10.58 6.34 10.37
CA GLU A 270 10.34 5.01 10.90
C GLU A 270 10.80 3.90 9.95
N ALA A 271 10.49 4.03 8.66
CA ALA A 271 10.66 2.95 7.69
C ALA A 271 12.00 2.96 6.96
N THR A 272 12.70 4.10 6.91
CA THR A 272 13.90 4.25 6.07
C THR A 272 15.12 3.61 6.71
N VAL A 273 15.77 2.71 5.96
CA VAL A 273 17.03 2.09 6.37
C VAL A 273 18.05 2.23 5.24
N ARG A 274 19.20 2.84 5.52
CA ARG A 274 20.26 3.05 4.53
C ARG A 274 21.07 1.77 4.31
N ALA A 275 21.27 1.39 3.06
CA ALA A 275 22.20 0.34 2.65
C ALA A 275 23.58 0.95 2.32
N GLU A 276 24.64 0.29 2.78
CA GLU A 276 26.03 0.69 2.48
C GLU A 276 26.52 0.19 1.12
N ARG A 277 25.86 -0.83 0.58
CA ARG A 277 26.17 -1.47 -0.71
C ARG A 277 24.90 -2.06 -1.31
N LEU A 278 24.95 -2.36 -2.61
CA LEU A 278 24.00 -3.30 -3.21
C LEU A 278 24.38 -4.73 -2.82
N PHE A 279 23.41 -5.64 -2.83
CA PHE A 279 23.59 -7.02 -2.41
C PHE A 279 23.36 -7.99 -3.59
N PRO A 280 24.20 -9.01 -3.75
CA PRO A 280 23.98 -10.06 -4.75
C PRO A 280 22.72 -10.88 -4.45
N VAL A 281 22.34 -10.98 -3.17
CA VAL A 281 21.12 -11.67 -2.73
C VAL A 281 20.37 -10.83 -1.71
N VAL A 282 19.06 -10.69 -1.92
CA VAL A 282 18.15 -10.04 -1.00
C VAL A 282 17.01 -11.01 -0.67
N VAL A 283 16.83 -11.35 0.61
CA VAL A 283 15.68 -12.11 1.09
C VAL A 283 14.66 -11.12 1.63
N THR A 284 13.43 -11.18 1.13
CA THR A 284 12.34 -10.30 1.58
C THR A 284 11.08 -11.09 1.88
N THR A 285 10.26 -10.57 2.77
CA THR A 285 8.88 -11.04 2.95
C THR A 285 7.88 -10.05 2.35
N ASN A 286 6.60 -10.39 2.43
CA ASN A 286 5.50 -9.44 2.25
C ASN A 286 4.75 -9.12 3.55
N SER A 287 5.44 -9.17 4.69
CA SER A 287 4.92 -8.87 6.04
C SER A 287 3.78 -9.78 6.53
N GLY A 288 3.67 -11.00 6.00
CA GLY A 288 2.69 -12.00 6.45
C GLY A 288 1.24 -11.61 6.16
N TYR A 289 0.30 -12.39 6.67
CA TYR A 289 -1.13 -12.24 6.38
C TYR A 289 -1.71 -11.01 7.10
N PRO A 290 -2.58 -10.20 6.44
CA PRO A 290 -3.17 -10.42 5.12
C PRO A 290 -2.36 -9.83 3.95
N LEU A 291 -1.18 -9.29 4.19
CA LEU A 291 -0.39 -8.62 3.16
C LEU A 291 0.25 -9.63 2.19
N ASP A 292 0.54 -10.86 2.61
CA ASP A 292 1.11 -11.92 1.77
C ASP A 292 0.07 -12.92 1.22
N GLN A 293 -1.21 -12.54 1.23
CA GLN A 293 -2.33 -13.43 0.88
C GLN A 293 -2.32 -13.93 -0.57
N ASN A 294 -1.65 -13.25 -1.51
CA ASN A 294 -1.57 -13.67 -2.92
C ASN A 294 -0.32 -13.09 -3.60
N PHE A 295 -0.04 -13.58 -4.81
CA PHE A 295 1.15 -13.13 -5.56
C PHE A 295 1.09 -11.65 -5.98
N TYR A 296 -0.11 -11.11 -6.24
CA TYR A 296 -0.29 -9.69 -6.56
C TYR A 296 0.32 -8.81 -5.46
N GLN A 297 -0.07 -9.02 -4.20
CA GLN A 297 0.45 -8.20 -3.10
C GLN A 297 1.95 -8.42 -2.86
N THR A 298 2.47 -9.62 -3.18
CA THR A 298 3.89 -9.98 -3.01
C THR A 298 4.83 -9.09 -3.83
N ALA A 299 4.33 -8.47 -4.90
CA ALA A 299 5.09 -7.51 -5.72
C ALA A 299 5.64 -6.34 -4.90
N LYS A 300 4.96 -5.92 -3.82
CA LYS A 300 5.44 -4.85 -2.93
C LYS A 300 6.77 -5.24 -2.28
N GLY A 301 6.84 -6.36 -1.57
CA GLY A 301 8.07 -6.84 -0.94
C GLY A 301 9.19 -7.07 -1.96
N ILE A 302 8.87 -7.65 -3.11
CA ILE A 302 9.81 -7.83 -4.23
C ILE A 302 10.37 -6.48 -4.68
N SER A 303 9.54 -5.45 -4.85
CA SER A 303 9.98 -4.12 -5.29
C SER A 303 10.83 -3.41 -4.23
N ALA A 304 10.56 -3.60 -2.93
CA ALA A 304 11.42 -3.10 -1.86
C ALA A 304 12.82 -3.73 -1.96
N ALA A 305 12.89 -5.07 -2.09
CA ALA A 305 14.15 -5.79 -2.28
C ALA A 305 14.91 -5.33 -3.54
N ALA A 306 14.18 -5.03 -4.62
CA ALA A 306 14.75 -4.57 -5.88
C ALA A 306 15.53 -3.25 -5.76
N ARG A 307 15.28 -2.42 -4.75
CA ARG A 307 16.03 -1.19 -4.51
C ARG A 307 17.50 -1.46 -4.17
N ILE A 308 17.79 -2.54 -3.45
CA ILE A 308 19.13 -2.83 -2.92
C ILE A 308 19.76 -4.10 -3.48
N VAL A 309 19.11 -4.81 -4.41
CA VAL A 309 19.73 -5.91 -5.16
C VAL A 309 20.68 -5.37 -6.24
N GLU A 310 21.81 -6.05 -6.45
CA GLU A 310 22.71 -5.84 -7.59
C GLU A 310 22.02 -6.19 -8.92
N PRO A 311 22.34 -5.51 -10.04
CA PRO A 311 21.96 -5.99 -11.37
C PRO A 311 22.48 -7.42 -11.60
N GLY A 312 21.61 -8.32 -12.03
CA GLY A 312 21.91 -9.75 -12.18
C GLY A 312 21.86 -10.56 -10.88
N GLY A 313 21.57 -9.93 -9.74
CA GLY A 313 21.41 -10.59 -8.45
C GLY A 313 20.11 -11.41 -8.33
N ALA A 314 19.85 -11.91 -7.12
CA ALA A 314 18.66 -12.72 -6.82
C ALA A 314 17.86 -12.13 -5.65
N ILE A 315 16.54 -12.08 -5.81
CA ILE A 315 15.58 -11.77 -4.76
C ILE A 315 14.90 -13.08 -4.36
N ILE A 316 15.00 -13.46 -3.08
CA ILE A 316 14.23 -14.58 -2.52
C ILE A 316 13.03 -13.97 -1.79
N ALA A 317 11.86 -14.04 -2.42
CA ALA A 317 10.60 -13.62 -1.84
C ALA A 317 9.98 -14.75 -1.00
N VAL A 318 9.66 -14.45 0.26
CA VAL A 318 9.09 -15.37 1.24
C VAL A 318 7.66 -14.90 1.51
N SER A 319 6.69 -15.57 0.91
CA SER A 319 5.29 -15.12 0.89
C SER A 319 4.37 -16.32 0.78
N GLU A 320 3.42 -16.51 1.71
CA GLU A 320 2.57 -17.70 1.72
C GLU A 320 1.73 -17.81 0.45
N CYS A 321 1.20 -16.69 -0.04
CA CYS A 321 0.30 -16.63 -1.18
C CYS A 321 -0.87 -17.62 -1.05
N SER A 322 -1.52 -17.69 0.13
CA SER A 322 -2.60 -18.66 0.42
C SER A 322 -3.81 -18.56 -0.52
N GLY A 323 -4.04 -17.38 -1.09
CA GLY A 323 -5.05 -17.09 -2.12
C GLY A 323 -4.54 -17.28 -3.56
N GLY A 324 -3.34 -17.81 -3.73
CA GLY A 324 -2.77 -18.20 -5.02
C GLY A 324 -2.27 -17.04 -5.87
N LEU A 325 -2.09 -17.35 -7.16
CA LEU A 325 -2.13 -16.36 -8.23
C LEU A 325 -3.62 -16.04 -8.47
N PRO A 326 -4.08 -14.76 -8.37
CA PRO A 326 -5.51 -14.44 -8.42
C PRO A 326 -6.21 -15.03 -9.67
N ASN A 327 -6.91 -16.15 -9.47
CA ASN A 327 -7.37 -17.00 -10.57
C ASN A 327 -8.47 -16.31 -11.39
N GLY A 328 -8.35 -16.35 -12.71
CA GLY A 328 -9.29 -15.74 -13.64
C GLY A 328 -9.26 -14.21 -13.66
N SER A 329 -8.26 -13.59 -13.02
CA SER A 329 -8.05 -12.14 -13.07
C SER A 329 -7.27 -11.71 -14.32
N GLU A 330 -7.40 -10.45 -14.68
CA GLU A 330 -6.60 -9.81 -15.71
C GLU A 330 -5.10 -9.80 -15.34
N PHE A 331 -4.76 -9.70 -14.05
CA PHE A 331 -3.39 -9.85 -13.56
C PHE A 331 -2.79 -11.19 -13.98
N GLU A 332 -3.49 -12.30 -13.73
CA GLU A 332 -3.07 -13.64 -14.17
C GLU A 332 -3.02 -13.72 -15.71
N ALA A 333 -4.04 -13.20 -16.40
CA ALA A 333 -4.11 -13.27 -17.86
C ALA A 333 -2.95 -12.54 -18.55
N ILE A 334 -2.55 -11.36 -18.06
CA ILE A 334 -1.39 -10.62 -18.58
C ILE A 334 -0.11 -11.42 -18.32
N LEU A 335 0.09 -11.94 -17.11
CA LEU A 335 1.26 -12.74 -16.74
C LEU A 335 1.37 -14.02 -17.58
N ARG A 336 0.25 -14.68 -17.93
CA ARG A 336 0.24 -15.91 -18.74
C ARG A 336 0.49 -15.72 -20.24
N LYS A 337 0.56 -14.48 -20.75
CA LYS A 337 0.82 -14.23 -22.18
C LYS A 337 2.06 -15.01 -22.67
N PRO A 338 2.00 -15.75 -23.79
CA PRO A 338 3.08 -16.65 -24.23
C PRO A 338 4.23 -15.91 -24.94
N VAL A 339 4.74 -14.85 -24.30
CA VAL A 339 5.87 -14.03 -24.75
C VAL A 339 6.91 -13.92 -23.62
N SER A 340 8.14 -13.53 -23.95
CA SER A 340 9.17 -13.30 -22.93
C SER A 340 8.80 -12.14 -21.99
N SER A 341 9.34 -12.15 -20.77
CA SER A 341 9.12 -11.05 -19.81
C SER A 341 9.55 -9.69 -20.37
N ALA A 342 10.66 -9.65 -21.11
CA ALA A 342 11.13 -8.45 -21.80
C ALA A 342 10.16 -7.95 -22.86
N ARG A 343 9.61 -8.86 -23.68
CA ARG A 343 8.61 -8.49 -24.71
C ARG A 343 7.31 -8.02 -24.07
N LEU A 344 6.85 -8.67 -23.01
CA LEU A 344 5.63 -8.27 -22.29
C LEU A 344 5.79 -6.87 -21.66
N LEU A 345 6.95 -6.59 -21.06
CA LEU A 345 7.24 -5.26 -20.51
C LEU A 345 7.22 -4.20 -21.62
N GLN A 346 7.85 -4.48 -22.76
CA GLN A 346 7.83 -3.59 -23.92
C GLN A 346 6.39 -3.31 -24.40
N GLU A 347 5.56 -4.36 -24.52
CA GLU A 347 4.14 -4.20 -24.90
C GLU A 347 3.37 -3.30 -23.92
N ILE A 348 3.63 -3.42 -22.61
CA ILE A 348 3.03 -2.56 -21.59
C ILE A 348 3.48 -1.10 -21.75
N LEU A 349 4.76 -0.86 -22.01
CA LEU A 349 5.33 0.48 -22.14
C LEU A 349 4.91 1.19 -23.45
N GLU A 350 4.67 0.43 -24.53
CA GLU A 350 4.22 0.95 -25.82
C GLU A 350 2.69 1.16 -25.90
N ASN A 351 1.95 0.62 -24.92
CA ASN A 351 0.50 0.63 -24.94
C ASN A 351 -0.07 1.93 -24.36
N THR A 352 -0.91 2.60 -25.16
CA THR A 352 -1.59 3.86 -24.80
C THR A 352 -2.82 3.66 -23.91
N ARG A 353 -3.26 2.41 -23.69
CA ARG A 353 -4.38 2.06 -22.81
C ARG A 353 -3.93 1.16 -21.67
N THR A 354 -4.05 1.62 -20.44
CA THR A 354 -3.80 0.81 -19.24
C THR A 354 -4.71 -0.41 -19.21
N TRP A 355 -4.15 -1.63 -19.21
CA TRP A 355 -4.93 -2.84 -18.91
C TRP A 355 -5.23 -2.91 -17.41
N TYR A 356 -6.33 -3.58 -17.03
CA TYR A 356 -6.65 -3.81 -15.63
C TYR A 356 -5.50 -4.57 -14.95
N ASP A 357 -5.06 -4.10 -13.79
CA ASP A 357 -3.92 -4.61 -13.02
C ASP A 357 -2.54 -4.56 -13.71
N GLN A 358 -2.41 -3.88 -14.86
CA GLN A 358 -1.15 -3.75 -15.60
C GLN A 358 0.02 -3.26 -14.74
N TRP A 359 -0.23 -2.28 -13.86
CA TRP A 359 0.81 -1.64 -13.04
C TRP A 359 1.53 -2.63 -12.13
N GLU A 360 0.83 -3.62 -11.58
CA GLU A 360 1.43 -4.61 -10.71
C GLU A 360 2.31 -5.57 -11.52
N VAL A 361 1.81 -6.01 -12.69
CA VAL A 361 2.59 -6.84 -13.62
C VAL A 361 3.83 -6.08 -14.12
N GLN A 362 3.66 -4.80 -14.45
CA GLN A 362 4.75 -3.94 -14.90
C GLN A 362 5.88 -3.87 -13.87
N VAL A 363 5.55 -3.65 -12.59
CA VAL A 363 6.54 -3.64 -11.51
C VAL A 363 7.30 -4.97 -11.43
N ILE A 364 6.59 -6.11 -11.47
CA ILE A 364 7.23 -7.44 -11.44
C ILE A 364 8.19 -7.61 -12.63
N LEU A 365 7.77 -7.22 -13.83
CA LEU A 365 8.59 -7.33 -15.03
C LEU A 365 9.80 -6.40 -15.02
N GLN A 366 9.68 -5.19 -14.47
CA GLN A 366 10.80 -4.28 -14.26
C GLN A 366 11.82 -4.87 -13.28
N VAL A 367 11.36 -5.56 -12.23
CA VAL A 367 12.26 -6.28 -11.32
C VAL A 367 12.92 -7.47 -12.02
N LEU A 368 12.17 -8.26 -12.80
CA LEU A 368 12.72 -9.38 -13.58
C LEU A 368 13.74 -8.94 -14.64
N ALA A 369 13.66 -7.70 -15.14
CA ALA A 369 14.66 -7.12 -16.03
C ALA A 369 15.99 -6.81 -15.30
N LYS A 370 15.96 -6.67 -13.96
CA LYS A 370 17.12 -6.37 -13.12
C LYS A 370 17.68 -7.61 -12.42
N ALA A 371 16.83 -8.48 -11.88
CA ALA A 371 17.22 -9.56 -10.98
C ALA A 371 16.32 -10.80 -11.15
N ARG A 372 16.84 -11.96 -10.75
CA ARG A 372 16.05 -13.20 -10.64
C ARG A 372 15.12 -13.10 -9.43
N ILE A 373 13.92 -13.66 -9.55
CA ILE A 373 12.96 -13.75 -8.45
C ILE A 373 12.75 -15.23 -8.12
N LEU A 374 13.20 -15.63 -6.94
CA LEU A 374 12.97 -16.95 -6.35
C LEU A 374 11.83 -16.81 -5.33
N LEU A 375 10.85 -17.70 -5.35
CA LEU A 375 9.64 -17.58 -4.53
C LEU A 375 9.44 -18.81 -3.64
N PHE A 376 9.50 -18.60 -2.32
CA PHE A 376 9.08 -19.57 -1.32
C PHE A 376 7.61 -19.30 -0.95
N SER A 377 6.69 -20.16 -1.41
CA SER A 377 5.24 -19.94 -1.28
C SER A 377 4.43 -21.24 -1.35
N SER A 378 3.11 -21.13 -1.15
CA SER A 378 2.14 -22.20 -1.37
C SER A 378 1.62 -22.26 -2.82
N LEU A 379 2.17 -21.47 -3.75
CA LEU A 379 1.78 -21.53 -5.15
C LEU A 379 2.12 -22.89 -5.77
N THR A 380 1.26 -23.36 -6.67
CA THR A 380 1.59 -24.54 -7.49
C THR A 380 2.72 -24.21 -8.48
N GLU A 381 3.39 -25.23 -9.01
CA GLU A 381 4.41 -25.04 -10.05
C GLU A 381 3.86 -24.31 -11.29
N ASP A 382 2.61 -24.59 -11.69
CA ASP A 382 1.96 -23.87 -12.79
C ASP A 382 1.76 -22.39 -12.45
N GLN A 383 1.28 -22.09 -11.25
CA GLN A 383 1.10 -20.70 -10.80
C GLN A 383 2.42 -19.96 -10.72
N ALA A 384 3.49 -20.58 -10.20
CA ALA A 384 4.82 -19.98 -10.14
C ALA A 384 5.38 -19.72 -11.56
N ARG A 385 5.20 -20.66 -12.48
CA ARG A 385 5.58 -20.50 -13.89
C ARG A 385 4.79 -19.38 -14.56
N ALA A 386 3.48 -19.33 -14.33
CA ALA A 386 2.61 -18.26 -14.82
C ALA A 386 3.02 -16.89 -14.25
N ALA A 387 3.39 -16.84 -12.98
CA ALA A 387 3.96 -15.68 -12.30
C ALA A 387 5.37 -15.28 -12.79
N ARG A 388 6.01 -16.11 -13.64
CA ARG A 388 7.35 -15.89 -14.22
C ARG A 388 8.47 -15.85 -13.19
N VAL A 389 8.31 -16.58 -12.08
CA VAL A 389 9.27 -16.68 -10.98
C VAL A 389 9.78 -18.11 -10.82
N GLU A 390 10.91 -18.26 -10.12
CA GLU A 390 11.52 -19.56 -9.83
C GLU A 390 11.00 -20.08 -8.47
N PRO A 391 10.19 -21.15 -8.41
CA PRO A 391 9.73 -21.68 -7.13
C PRO A 391 10.89 -22.29 -6.34
N VAL A 392 10.91 -22.07 -5.02
CA VAL A 392 11.88 -22.71 -4.11
C VAL A 392 11.16 -23.42 -2.96
N ALA A 393 11.61 -24.64 -2.67
CA ALA A 393 11.08 -25.47 -1.58
C ALA A 393 11.80 -25.27 -0.23
N SER A 394 13.00 -24.68 -0.25
CA SER A 394 13.78 -24.33 0.95
C SER A 394 14.59 -23.07 0.69
N ILE A 395 14.49 -22.12 1.60
CA ILE A 395 15.25 -20.86 1.55
C ILE A 395 16.73 -21.14 1.76
N GLU A 396 17.07 -22.00 2.73
CA GLU A 396 18.45 -22.40 3.03
C GLU A 396 19.10 -23.08 1.83
N GLN A 397 18.40 -24.01 1.15
CA GLN A 397 18.96 -24.66 -0.04
C GLN A 397 19.19 -23.65 -1.18
N ALA A 398 18.26 -22.72 -1.40
CA ALA A 398 18.42 -21.68 -2.42
C ALA A 398 19.62 -20.76 -2.11
N LEU A 399 19.80 -20.37 -0.85
CA LEU A 399 20.96 -19.60 -0.39
C LEU A 399 22.27 -20.38 -0.54
N ASP A 400 22.25 -21.68 -0.26
CA ASP A 400 23.41 -22.56 -0.42
C ASP A 400 23.84 -22.69 -1.87
N ASP A 401 22.89 -22.78 -2.80
CA ASP A 401 23.13 -22.84 -4.24
C ASP A 401 23.78 -21.54 -4.74
N LEU A 402 23.26 -20.40 -4.27
CA LEU A 402 23.80 -19.07 -4.59
C LEU A 402 25.20 -18.86 -3.99
N GLN A 403 25.46 -19.34 -2.77
CA GLN A 403 26.79 -19.34 -2.16
C GLN A 403 27.79 -20.18 -2.96
N ARG A 404 27.40 -21.37 -3.40
CA ARG A 404 28.29 -22.26 -4.17
C ARG A 404 28.78 -21.61 -5.46
N GLY A 405 27.97 -20.76 -6.09
CA GLY A 405 28.37 -19.97 -7.26
C GLY A 405 29.48 -18.94 -6.99
N ARG A 406 29.74 -18.58 -5.72
CA ARG A 406 30.76 -17.60 -5.30
C ARG A 406 32.02 -18.22 -4.67
N GLY A 407 32.06 -19.53 -4.50
CA GLY A 407 33.18 -20.23 -3.87
C GLY A 407 33.24 -20.03 -2.35
N SER A 408 34.43 -19.76 -1.81
CA SER A 408 34.72 -19.75 -0.37
C SER A 408 34.42 -18.43 0.35
N SER A 409 34.23 -17.34 -0.39
CA SER A 409 33.94 -16.02 0.21
C SER A 409 32.51 -15.97 0.74
N PRO A 410 32.27 -15.50 1.98
CA PRO A 410 30.91 -15.37 2.50
C PRO A 410 30.03 -14.52 1.60
N LEU A 411 28.78 -14.94 1.37
CA LEU A 411 27.81 -14.22 0.55
C LEU A 411 27.24 -13.02 1.32
N PRO A 412 27.41 -11.79 0.81
CA PRO A 412 26.68 -10.62 1.30
C PRO A 412 25.18 -10.84 1.10
N LEU A 413 24.42 -10.81 2.20
CA LEU A 413 22.99 -11.13 2.20
C LEU A 413 22.21 -9.99 2.87
N ALA A 414 21.29 -9.35 2.14
CA ALA A 414 20.33 -8.44 2.76
C ALA A 414 19.06 -9.21 3.14
N LEU A 415 18.50 -8.86 4.30
CA LEU A 415 17.27 -9.45 4.82
C LEU A 415 16.27 -8.33 5.13
N LEU A 416 15.09 -8.40 4.52
CA LEU A 416 13.94 -7.54 4.81
C LEU A 416 12.82 -8.41 5.42
N PRO A 417 12.80 -8.60 6.75
CA PRO A 417 11.77 -9.40 7.42
C PRO A 417 10.36 -8.87 7.24
N MET A 418 10.22 -7.58 6.89
CA MET A 418 8.96 -6.86 6.69
C MET A 418 9.08 -5.94 5.46
N GLY A 419 9.20 -6.55 4.27
CA GLY A 419 9.55 -5.86 3.02
C GLY A 419 8.72 -4.60 2.76
N PRO A 420 7.38 -4.67 2.68
CA PRO A 420 6.54 -3.51 2.40
C PRO A 420 6.59 -2.40 3.45
N LEU A 421 7.06 -2.67 4.67
CA LEU A 421 7.13 -1.71 5.77
C LEU A 421 8.52 -1.08 5.90
N THR A 422 9.46 -1.45 5.04
CA THR A 422 10.84 -0.94 5.06
C THR A 422 11.12 -0.21 3.75
N ILE A 423 11.72 0.99 3.83
CA ILE A 423 12.28 1.69 2.67
C ILE A 423 13.79 1.48 2.67
N PRO A 424 14.29 0.45 1.97
CA PRO A 424 15.73 0.22 1.86
C PRO A 424 16.34 1.24 0.86
N ASN A 425 17.06 2.22 1.37
CA ASN A 425 17.70 3.22 0.51
C ASN A 425 19.04 2.70 -0.02
N PRO A 426 19.24 2.62 -1.34
CA PRO A 426 20.52 2.19 -1.90
C PRO A 426 21.64 3.19 -1.56
N PRO A 427 22.91 2.78 -1.67
CA PRO A 427 24.04 3.70 -1.59
C PRO A 427 23.89 4.83 -2.63
N ALA A 428 24.36 6.02 -2.26
CA ALA A 428 24.28 7.24 -3.07
C ALA A 428 25.11 7.16 -4.35
#